data_AF-A0A0Q3F1G3-F1
#
_entry.id   AF-A0A0Q3F1G3-F1
#
_cell.length_a   1.000
_cell.length_b   1.000
_cell.length_c   1.000
_cell.angle_alpha   90.00
_cell.angle_beta   90.00
_cell.angle_gamma   90.00
#
_symmetry.space_group_name_H-M   'P 1'
#
loop_
_entity.id
_entity.type
_entity.pdbx_description
1 polymer ?
#
loop_
_entity_poly.entity_id
_entity_poly.type
_entity_poly.pdbx_seq_one_letter_code
_entity_poly.pdbx_strand_id
1 'polypeptide(L)'
;MFVHCRFSQQVWLRLRQWSKANFPVPDCSFNCTEDWRLAARELAPKHLRSDFDTFTILVHWQIWKERNSRVFQQKFHTVDRVFEIIVEELQSWRAAGCVASL
;
A
#
# COMPACT_ATOMS: atom_id res chain seq x y z
N MET A 1 7.98 10.61 -2.20
CA MET A 1 6.49 10.67 -2.10
C MET A 1 5.92 9.46 -1.39
N PHE A 2 6.25 8.24 -1.81
CA PHE A 2 5.63 7.03 -1.23
C PHE A 2 6.29 6.53 0.05
N VAL A 3 7.61 6.73 0.17
CA VAL A 3 8.42 6.26 1.33
C VAL A 3 8.49 7.29 2.46
N HIS A 4 8.69 8.56 2.12
CA HIS A 4 8.99 9.63 3.10
C HIS A 4 7.80 10.52 3.48
N CYS A 5 6.61 10.30 2.90
CA CYS A 5 5.44 11.11 3.22
C CYS A 5 4.70 10.51 4.42
N ARG A 6 4.50 11.27 5.49
CA ARG A 6 3.78 10.79 6.69
C ARG A 6 2.38 10.23 6.36
N PHE A 7 1.67 10.83 5.41
CA PHE A 7 0.37 10.31 4.97
C PHE A 7 0.49 8.88 4.42
N SER A 8 1.44 8.66 3.50
CA SER A 8 1.72 7.33 2.93
C SER A 8 2.11 6.32 4.01
N GLN A 9 2.97 6.72 4.95
CA GLN A 9 3.43 5.86 6.05
C GLN A 9 2.27 5.43 6.95
N GLN A 10 1.35 6.35 7.26
CA GLN A 10 0.17 6.04 8.05
C GLN A 10 -0.77 5.08 7.32
N VAL A 11 -0.96 5.23 6.01
CA VAL A 11 -1.74 4.27 5.19
C VAL A 11 -1.10 2.87 5.27
N TRP A 12 0.22 2.77 5.05
CA TRP A 12 0.95 1.50 5.15
C TRP A 12 0.87 0.86 6.54
N LEU A 13 0.94 1.66 7.60
CA LEU A 13 0.78 1.18 8.97
C LEU A 13 -0.62 0.58 9.21
N ARG A 14 -1.68 1.25 8.76
CA ARG A 14 -3.05 0.74 8.86
C ARG A 14 -3.23 -0.57 8.08
N LEU A 15 -2.66 -0.65 6.89
CA LEU A 15 -2.69 -1.87 6.07
C LEU A 15 -1.96 -3.04 6.72
N ARG A 16 -0.81 -2.79 7.34
CA ARG A 16 -0.06 -3.81 8.10
C ARG A 16 -0.88 -4.33 9.28
N GLN A 17 -1.52 -3.42 10.04
CA GLN A 17 -2.37 -3.77 11.18
C GLN A 17 -3.60 -4.59 10.74
N TRP A 18 -4.24 -4.19 9.64
CA TRP A 18 -5.42 -4.87 9.10
C TRP A 18 -5.10 -6.27 8.56
N SER A 19 -4.07 -6.40 7.73
CA SER A 19 -3.66 -7.68 7.12
C SER A 19 -3.03 -8.64 8.12
N LYS A 20 -2.55 -8.13 9.27
CA LYS A 20 -1.68 -8.85 10.22
C LYS A 20 -0.39 -9.37 9.57
N ALA A 21 -0.05 -8.88 8.37
CA ALA A 21 1.16 -9.26 7.67
C ALA A 21 2.37 -8.57 8.29
N ASN A 22 3.51 -9.25 8.26
CA ASN A 22 4.75 -8.74 8.83
C ASN A 22 5.69 -8.21 7.74
N PHE A 23 5.37 -7.03 7.20
CA PHE A 23 6.24 -6.30 6.28
C PHE A 23 6.71 -4.98 6.92
N PRO A 24 7.90 -4.46 6.56
CA PRO A 24 8.36 -3.17 7.05
C PRO A 24 7.43 -2.07 6.55
N VAL A 25 7.12 -1.08 7.39
CA VAL A 25 6.42 0.14 6.92
C VAL A 25 7.49 1.03 6.28
N PRO A 26 7.25 1.60 5.08
CA PRO A 26 8.22 2.51 4.48
C PRO A 26 8.50 3.68 5.42
N ASP A 27 9.76 4.05 5.62
CA ASP A 27 10.15 5.18 6.46
C ASP A 27 11.37 5.93 5.90
N CYS A 28 12.06 6.73 6.72
CA CYS A 28 13.28 7.44 6.30
C CYS A 28 14.54 6.57 6.23
N SER A 29 14.50 5.31 6.65
CA SER A 29 15.64 4.38 6.55
C SER A 29 15.87 3.83 5.14
N PHE A 30 14.87 3.95 4.25
CA PHE A 30 14.94 3.49 2.86
C PHE A 30 15.18 4.67 1.92
N ASN A 31 16.14 4.57 0.99
CA ASN A 31 16.45 5.68 0.07
C ASN A 31 15.38 5.84 -1.01
N CYS A 32 14.74 4.75 -1.42
CA CYS A 32 13.67 4.77 -2.42
C CYS A 32 12.60 3.69 -2.19
N THR A 33 11.52 3.76 -2.98
CA THR A 33 10.42 2.77 -2.93
C THR A 33 10.91 1.37 -3.26
N GLU A 34 11.85 1.21 -4.20
CA GLU A 34 12.35 -0.10 -4.59
C GLU A 34 13.16 -0.77 -3.46
N ASP A 35 13.98 -0.01 -2.73
CA ASP A 35 14.74 -0.54 -1.58
C ASP A 35 13.79 -1.13 -0.53
N TRP A 36 12.75 -0.36 -0.17
CA TRP A 36 11.72 -0.82 0.75
C TRP A 36 10.98 -2.05 0.23
N ARG A 37 10.61 -2.05 -1.07
CA ARG A 37 9.88 -3.14 -1.71
C ARG A 37 10.70 -4.43 -1.70
N LEU A 38 12.01 -4.36 -1.96
CA LEU A 38 12.92 -5.50 -1.89
C LEU A 38 12.98 -6.06 -0.46
N ALA A 39 13.19 -5.19 0.54
CA ALA A 39 13.22 -5.61 1.95
C ALA A 39 11.90 -6.26 2.40
N ALA A 40 10.76 -5.73 1.96
CA ALA A 40 9.45 -6.32 2.26
C ALA A 40 9.25 -7.69 1.59
N ARG A 41 9.72 -7.86 0.34
CA ARG A 41 9.66 -9.14 -0.38
C ARG A 41 10.55 -10.22 0.23
N GLU A 42 11.67 -9.85 0.86
CA GLU A 42 12.52 -10.80 1.57
C GLU A 42 11.80 -11.46 2.74
N LEU A 43 10.99 -10.70 3.48
CA LEU A 43 10.17 -11.23 4.59
C LEU A 43 8.93 -12.00 4.12
N ALA A 44 8.46 -11.75 2.91
CA ALA A 44 7.28 -12.40 2.36
C ALA A 44 7.57 -13.86 1.93
N PRO A 45 6.70 -14.83 2.30
CA PRO A 45 6.77 -16.20 1.76
C PRO A 45 6.76 -16.20 0.24
N LYS A 46 7.58 -17.05 -0.39
CA LYS A 46 7.77 -17.05 -1.87
C LYS A 46 6.44 -17.09 -2.65
N HIS A 47 5.47 -17.88 -2.17
CA HIS A 47 4.16 -18.03 -2.82
C HIS A 47 3.26 -16.78 -2.71
N LEU A 48 3.52 -15.87 -1.75
CA LEU A 48 2.78 -14.62 -1.57
C LEU A 48 3.48 -13.40 -2.17
N ARG A 49 4.69 -13.55 -2.69
CA ARG A 49 5.46 -12.40 -3.24
C ARG A 49 4.75 -11.73 -4.40
N SER A 50 4.11 -12.51 -5.28
CA SER A 50 3.32 -11.97 -6.40
C SER A 50 2.11 -11.17 -5.91
N ASP A 51 1.36 -11.72 -4.95
CA ASP A 51 0.22 -11.02 -4.34
C ASP A 51 0.66 -9.73 -3.64
N PHE A 52 1.79 -9.78 -2.93
CA PHE A 52 2.38 -8.61 -2.28
C PHE A 52 2.82 -7.54 -3.30
N ASP A 53 3.39 -7.94 -4.44
CA ASP A 53 3.77 -7.02 -5.52
C ASP A 53 2.54 -6.31 -6.09
N THR A 54 1.48 -7.07 -6.40
CA THR A 54 0.20 -6.55 -6.89
C THR A 54 -0.45 -5.60 -5.89
N PHE A 55 -0.49 -5.98 -4.62
CA PHE A 55 -0.98 -5.13 -3.54
C PHE A 55 -0.14 -3.85 -3.38
N THR A 56 1.17 -3.96 -3.52
CA THR A 56 2.05 -2.80 -3.45
C THR A 56 1.73 -1.80 -4.56
N ILE A 57 1.51 -2.27 -5.79
CA ILE A 57 1.11 -1.42 -6.92
C ILE A 57 -0.23 -0.74 -6.62
N LEU A 58 -1.21 -1.47 -6.08
CA LEU A 58 -2.52 -0.93 -5.70
C LEU A 58 -2.39 0.23 -4.70
N VAL A 59 -1.62 0.03 -3.63
CA VAL A 59 -1.41 1.04 -2.60
C VAL A 59 -0.74 2.28 -3.17
N HIS A 60 0.32 2.09 -3.96
CA HIS A 60 1.00 3.20 -4.64
C HIS A 60 0.06 3.97 -5.57
N TRP A 61 -0.77 3.25 -6.33
CA TRP A 61 -1.77 3.84 -7.21
C TRP A 61 -2.79 4.69 -6.45
N GLN A 62 -3.36 4.18 -5.35
CA GLN A 62 -4.32 4.95 -4.54
C GLN A 62 -3.68 6.19 -3.91
N ILE A 63 -2.47 6.08 -3.39
CA ILE A 63 -1.73 7.24 -2.84
C ILE A 63 -1.46 8.28 -3.92
N TRP A 64 -1.11 7.84 -5.14
CA TRP A 64 -0.91 8.74 -6.27
C TRP A 64 -2.21 9.45 -6.67
N LYS A 65 -3.32 8.72 -6.80
CA LYS A 65 -4.64 9.30 -7.07
C LYS A 65 -5.05 10.30 -6.00
N GLU A 66 -4.84 9.99 -4.73
CA GLU A 66 -5.13 10.89 -3.62
C GLU A 66 -4.33 12.18 -3.73
N ARG A 67 -3.00 12.13 -3.96
CA ARG A 67 -2.20 13.34 -4.16
C ARG A 67 -2.70 14.18 -5.32
N ASN A 68 -3.04 13.55 -6.44
CA ASN A 68 -3.56 14.28 -7.60
C ASN A 68 -4.90 14.95 -7.30
N SER A 69 -5.79 14.26 -6.60
CA SER A 69 -7.07 14.81 -6.14
C SER A 69 -6.87 16.06 -5.28
N ARG A 70 -5.91 16.01 -4.34
CA ARG A 70 -5.57 17.15 -3.48
C ARG A 70 -5.05 18.35 -4.27
N VAL A 71 -4.13 18.10 -5.20
CA VAL A 71 -3.45 19.16 -5.95
C VAL A 71 -4.37 19.77 -7.00
N PHE A 72 -5.03 18.94 -7.80
CA PHE A 72 -5.76 19.38 -8.99
C PHE A 72 -7.25 19.60 -8.75
N GLN A 73 -7.86 18.97 -7.75
CA GLN A 73 -9.30 19.02 -7.51
C GLN A 73 -9.66 19.63 -6.14
N GLN A 74 -8.67 19.96 -5.29
CA GLN A 74 -8.89 20.42 -3.91
C GLN A 74 -9.80 19.47 -3.11
N LYS A 75 -9.71 18.17 -3.40
CA LYS A 75 -10.43 17.11 -2.69
C LYS A 75 -9.44 16.32 -1.85
N PHE A 76 -9.80 16.10 -0.58
CA PHE A 76 -8.92 15.51 0.41
C PHE A 76 -9.66 14.40 1.15
N HIS A 77 -9.07 13.21 1.21
CA HIS A 77 -9.55 12.12 2.05
C HIS A 77 -8.70 12.00 3.32
N THR A 78 -9.26 11.43 4.38
CA THR A 78 -8.47 11.04 5.55
C THR A 78 -7.61 9.82 5.22
N VAL A 79 -6.60 9.54 6.05
CA VAL A 79 -5.84 8.28 5.95
C VAL A 79 -6.77 7.07 6.02
N ASP A 80 -7.73 7.11 6.95
CA ASP A 80 -8.72 6.05 7.13
C ASP A 80 -9.54 5.84 5.86
N ARG A 81 -9.98 6.92 5.21
CA ARG A 81 -10.76 6.81 3.99
C ARG A 81 -9.95 6.25 2.81
N VAL A 82 -8.68 6.61 2.67
CA VAL A 82 -7.81 6.02 1.63
C VAL A 82 -7.52 4.55 1.94
N PHE A 83 -7.32 4.20 3.21
CA PHE A 83 -7.17 2.82 3.67
C PHE A 83 -8.42 1.98 3.32
N GLU A 84 -9.63 2.47 3.61
CA GLU A 84 -10.89 1.80 3.27
C GLU A 84 -10.99 1.54 1.76
N ILE A 85 -10.72 2.54 0.92
CA ILE A 85 -10.73 2.40 -0.54
C ILE A 85 -9.78 1.29 -1.01
N ILE A 86 -8.56 1.24 -0.45
CA ILE A 86 -7.58 0.19 -0.78
C ILE A 86 -8.12 -1.19 -0.39
N VAL A 87 -8.71 -1.32 0.79
CA VAL A 87 -9.26 -2.60 1.27
C VAL A 87 -10.45 -3.05 0.43
N GLU A 88 -11.36 -2.14 0.08
CA GLU A 88 -12.52 -2.41 -0.79
C GLU A 88 -12.08 -2.88 -2.19
N GLU A 89 -11.10 -2.20 -2.80
CA GLU A 89 -10.54 -2.62 -4.10
C GLU A 89 -9.82 -3.97 -4.00
N LEU A 90 -9.04 -4.19 -2.95
CA LEU A 90 -8.35 -5.47 -2.74
C LEU A 90 -9.35 -6.63 -2.57
N GLN A 91 -10.44 -6.43 -1.82
CA GLN A 91 -11.51 -7.41 -1.69
C GLN A 91 -12.19 -7.70 -3.04
N SER A 92 -12.42 -6.66 -3.85
CA SER A 92 -12.95 -6.81 -5.20
C SER A 92 -12.01 -7.63 -6.09
N TRP A 93 -10.69 -7.41 -6.00
CA TRP A 93 -9.69 -8.17 -6.74
C TRP A 93 -9.62 -9.63 -6.30
N ARG A 94 -9.78 -9.92 -5.00
CA ARG A 94 -9.88 -11.29 -4.49
C ARG A 94 -11.13 -12.00 -5.04
N ALA A 95 -12.28 -11.33 -5.01
CA ALA A 95 -13.52 -11.89 -5.56
C ALA A 95 -13.40 -12.18 -7.07
N ALA A 96 -12.60 -11.41 -7.80
CA ALA A 96 -12.28 -11.62 -9.21
C ALA A 96 -11.14 -12.63 -9.46
N GLY A 97 -10.49 -13.17 -8.42
CA GLY A 97 -9.37 -14.12 -8.55
C GLY A 97 -8.04 -13.50 -8.96
N CYS A 98 -7.89 -12.17 -8.89
CA CYS A 98 -6.65 -11.47 -9.25
C CYS A 98 -5.58 -11.47 -8.12
N VAL A 99 -5.99 -11.75 -6.88
CA VAL A 99 -5.12 -11.87 -5.70
C VAL A 99 -5.59 -13.05 -4.86
N ALA A 100 -4.68 -13.93 -4.43
CA ALA A 100 -5.05 -15.18 -3.76
C ALA A 100 -5.17 -15.04 -2.24
N SER A 101 -4.22 -14.37 -1.56
CA SER A 101 -4.22 -14.26 -0.09
C SER A 101 -3.30 -13.15 0.40
N LEU A 102 -3.86 -12.14 1.08
CA LEU A 102 -3.10 -11.12 1.82
C LEU A 102 -3.69 -10.85 3.19
#